data_AF-A0A6A8AE29-F1
#
_entry.id   AF-A0A6A8AE29-F1
#
_cell.length_a   1.000
_cell.length_b   1.000
_cell.length_c   1.000
_cell.angle_alpha   90.00
_cell.angle_beta   90.00
_cell.angle_gamma   90.00
#
_symmetry.space_group_name_H-M   'P 1'
#
loop_
_entity.id
_entity.type
_entity.pdbx_description
1 polymer ?
#
loop_
_entity_poly.entity_id
_entity_poly.type
_entity_poly.pdbx_seq_one_letter_code
_entity_poly.pdbx_strand_id
1 'polypeptide(L)'
;MSLLPLLLNIIGLMALVAMCLGSTERLNPPPLLKGFVLGLPFAAAACITMMMPVVLPDGTVINGRSLFLAFAAAFGGFVPYLVAALIALVGHMEITDLAVGQAIRPSLCAGVVGLGWRFFVYPRFGMSIGSLLLLGLIVSGLALLLLFVSSGQGLSLFMQTYPATLVGSLAAALILGTFIDREMRHLSEARLWQEQAYTDALTSLANKRAFYEATAALSGKTSPFSILVIDVDHFKKINDTHGHDVGDLALKAIAASVSATLAGRGRAFRLGGEEFVALLPGVQSQQGLELAEAIRHAVAGLCVDAGGRSVRATVSIGIADNSDAQEPPHVVSAADAALYLAKAGGRNRSILSGDVSGEPVVAVQERPAMTKVAGDRA
;
A
#
# COMPACT_ATOMS: atom_id res chain seq x y z
N MET A 1 -15.79 35.76 -32.57
CA MET A 1 -14.71 35.47 -31.59
C MET A 1 -14.36 33.99 -31.66
N SER A 2 -13.08 33.63 -31.62
CA SER A 2 -12.63 32.23 -31.65
C SER A 2 -12.75 31.59 -30.26
N LEU A 3 -13.33 30.38 -30.17
CA LEU A 3 -13.40 29.58 -28.92
C LEU A 3 -12.09 28.80 -28.64
N LEU A 4 -11.11 28.92 -29.52
CA LEU A 4 -9.82 28.22 -29.45
C LEU A 4 -9.01 28.54 -28.20
N PRO A 5 -8.90 29.80 -27.72
CA PRO A 5 -8.16 30.10 -26.49
C PRO A 5 -8.79 29.43 -25.25
N LEU A 6 -10.12 29.38 -25.18
CA LEU A 6 -10.83 28.70 -24.09
C LEU A 6 -10.51 27.20 -24.08
N LEU A 7 -10.51 26.55 -25.25
CA LEU A 7 -10.15 25.15 -25.40
C LEU A 7 -8.72 24.86 -24.93
N LEU A 8 -7.75 25.68 -25.37
CA LEU A 8 -6.34 25.54 -24.98
C LEU A 8 -6.16 25.69 -23.46
N ASN A 9 -6.84 26.67 -22.86
CA ASN A 9 -6.80 26.88 -21.41
C ASN A 9 -7.39 25.69 -20.64
N ILE A 10 -8.52 25.13 -21.09
CA ILE A 10 -9.14 23.95 -20.45
C ILE A 10 -8.18 22.76 -20.49
N ILE A 11 -7.56 22.50 -21.65
CA ILE A 11 -6.61 21.39 -21.80
C ILE A 11 -5.38 21.58 -20.91
N GLY A 12 -4.79 22.80 -20.89
CA GLY A 12 -3.64 23.11 -20.05
C GLY A 12 -3.94 22.98 -18.56
N LEU A 13 -5.08 23.50 -18.10
CA LEU A 13 -5.53 23.37 -16.71
C LEU A 13 -5.82 21.92 -16.34
N MET A 14 -6.41 21.13 -17.24
CA MET A 14 -6.64 19.70 -17.02
C MET A 14 -5.34 18.92 -16.85
N ALA A 15 -4.30 19.22 -17.63
CA ALA A 15 -2.99 18.61 -17.47
C ALA A 15 -2.39 18.95 -16.10
N LEU A 16 -2.48 20.21 -15.67
CA LEU A 16 -1.99 20.64 -14.36
C LEU A 16 -2.75 19.97 -13.21
N VAL A 17 -4.08 19.90 -13.32
CA VAL A 17 -4.92 19.15 -12.37
C VAL A 17 -4.48 17.69 -12.32
N ALA A 18 -4.33 17.01 -13.45
CA ALA A 18 -3.90 15.63 -13.52
C ALA A 18 -2.54 15.41 -12.80
N MET A 19 -1.57 16.30 -13.01
CA MET A 19 -0.28 16.27 -12.32
C MET A 19 -0.42 16.42 -10.79
N CYS A 20 -1.28 17.32 -10.31
CA CYS A 20 -1.55 17.48 -8.89
C CYS A 20 -2.20 16.23 -8.27
N LEU A 21 -3.16 15.61 -8.97
CA LEU A 21 -3.78 14.35 -8.52
C LEU A 21 -2.73 13.25 -8.39
N GLY A 22 -1.90 13.04 -9.41
CA GLY A 22 -0.85 12.01 -9.37
C GLY A 22 0.16 12.21 -8.25
N SER A 23 0.58 13.45 -7.99
CA SER A 23 1.46 13.77 -6.87
C SER A 23 0.81 13.53 -5.51
N THR A 24 -0.50 13.79 -5.39
CA THR A 24 -1.26 13.53 -4.15
C THR A 24 -1.40 12.02 -3.90
N GLU A 25 -1.63 11.22 -4.94
CA GLU A 25 -1.67 9.76 -4.86
C GLU A 25 -0.31 9.17 -4.43
N ARG A 26 0.80 9.72 -4.92
CA ARG A 26 2.16 9.32 -4.53
C ARG A 26 2.47 9.62 -3.05
N LEU A 27 2.04 10.77 -2.54
CA LEU A 27 2.25 11.16 -1.14
C LEU A 27 1.36 10.36 -0.16
N ASN A 28 0.25 9.80 -0.65
CA ASN A 28 -0.71 9.02 0.10
C ASN A 28 -1.10 9.62 1.49
N PRO A 29 -1.58 10.87 1.53
CA PRO A 29 -1.97 11.51 2.78
C PRO A 29 -3.19 10.82 3.43
N PRO A 30 -3.45 11.07 4.73
CA PRO A 30 -4.64 10.56 5.41
C PRO A 30 -5.94 10.88 4.67
N PRO A 31 -6.98 10.03 4.72
CA PRO A 31 -8.17 10.14 3.87
C PRO A 31 -8.86 11.51 3.91
N LEU A 32 -8.97 12.13 5.09
CA LEU A 32 -9.55 13.47 5.25
C LEU A 32 -8.71 14.50 4.50
N LEU A 33 -7.40 14.55 4.76
CA LEU A 33 -6.48 15.49 4.12
C LEU A 33 -6.42 15.27 2.61
N LYS A 34 -6.45 14.01 2.15
CA LYS A 34 -6.49 13.65 0.74
C LYS A 34 -7.67 14.29 0.03
N GLY A 35 -8.86 14.23 0.61
CA GLY A 35 -10.06 14.85 0.05
C GLY A 35 -9.92 16.37 -0.12
N PHE A 36 -9.35 17.06 0.87
CA PHE A 36 -9.11 18.50 0.78
C PHE A 36 -8.07 18.85 -0.28
N VAL A 37 -6.92 18.18 -0.28
CA VAL A 37 -5.81 18.45 -1.21
C VAL A 37 -6.23 18.19 -2.65
N LEU A 38 -7.00 17.12 -2.91
CA LEU A 38 -7.49 16.82 -4.26
C LEU A 38 -8.50 17.84 -4.79
N GLY A 39 -9.24 18.52 -3.91
CA GLY A 39 -10.24 19.53 -4.32
C GLY A 39 -9.63 20.85 -4.79
N LEU A 40 -8.47 21.24 -4.24
CA LEU A 40 -7.84 22.54 -4.50
C LEU A 40 -7.46 22.78 -5.97
N PRO A 41 -6.86 21.83 -6.71
CA PRO A 41 -6.54 22.02 -8.13
C PRO A 41 -7.78 22.25 -8.99
N PHE A 42 -8.88 21.52 -8.72
CA PHE A 42 -10.14 21.72 -9.44
C PHE A 42 -10.76 23.09 -9.10
N ALA A 43 -10.69 23.50 -7.84
CA ALA A 43 -11.15 24.82 -7.40
C ALA A 43 -10.40 25.95 -8.11
N ALA A 44 -9.07 25.89 -8.11
CA ALA A 44 -8.21 26.88 -8.75
C ALA A 44 -8.50 26.95 -10.25
N ALA A 45 -8.58 25.80 -10.92
CA ALA A 45 -8.89 25.78 -12.34
C ALA A 45 -10.30 26.31 -12.66
N ALA A 46 -11.30 26.00 -11.83
CA ALA A 46 -12.63 26.59 -11.94
C ALA A 46 -12.58 28.13 -11.84
N CYS A 47 -11.87 28.68 -10.84
CA CYS A 47 -11.69 30.13 -10.68
C CYS A 47 -10.95 30.76 -11.86
N ILE A 48 -9.87 30.16 -12.36
CA ILE A 48 -9.14 30.65 -13.52
C ILE A 48 -10.06 30.74 -14.75
N THR A 49 -10.90 29.72 -14.98
CA THR A 49 -11.85 29.80 -16.10
C THR A 49 -12.94 30.85 -15.93
N MET A 50 -13.27 31.25 -14.69
CA MET A 50 -14.19 32.36 -14.43
C MET A 50 -13.53 33.73 -14.65
N MET A 51 -12.21 33.86 -14.42
CA MET A 51 -11.45 35.09 -14.70
C MET A 51 -11.23 35.35 -16.19
N MET A 52 -11.34 34.30 -17.02
CA MET A 52 -11.19 34.39 -18.48
C MET A 52 -12.47 33.95 -19.21
N PRO A 53 -13.61 34.63 -18.99
CA PRO A 53 -14.86 34.23 -19.60
C PRO A 53 -14.89 34.57 -21.10
N VAL A 54 -15.63 33.78 -21.86
CA VAL A 54 -16.02 34.12 -23.23
C VAL A 54 -17.38 34.81 -23.17
N VAL A 55 -17.42 36.09 -23.53
CA VAL A 55 -18.67 36.85 -23.65
C VAL A 55 -19.14 36.74 -25.10
N LEU A 56 -20.37 36.28 -25.29
CA LEU A 56 -21.02 36.15 -26.58
C LEU A 56 -21.64 37.49 -27.03
N PRO A 57 -21.95 37.67 -28.34
CA PRO A 57 -22.52 38.91 -28.85
C PRO A 57 -23.86 39.33 -28.21
N ASP A 58 -24.59 38.38 -27.63
CA ASP A 58 -25.86 38.59 -26.93
C ASP A 58 -25.68 38.92 -25.42
N GLY A 59 -24.42 39.05 -24.95
CA GLY A 59 -24.09 39.29 -23.55
C GLY A 59 -24.03 38.04 -22.68
N THR A 60 -24.28 36.85 -23.24
CA THR A 60 -24.17 35.59 -22.50
C THR A 60 -22.70 35.31 -22.14
N VAL A 61 -22.43 35.06 -20.85
CA VAL A 61 -21.09 34.76 -20.33
C VAL A 61 -20.89 33.24 -20.22
N ILE A 62 -19.93 32.71 -20.95
CA ILE A 62 -19.53 31.30 -20.90
C ILE A 62 -18.19 31.17 -20.17
N ASN A 63 -18.14 30.25 -19.20
CA ASN A 63 -16.91 29.84 -18.54
C ASN A 63 -16.85 28.32 -18.34
N GLY A 64 -15.67 27.81 -17.98
CA GLY A 64 -15.39 26.39 -17.83
C GLY A 64 -15.72 25.79 -16.46
N ARG A 65 -16.27 26.54 -15.49
CA ARG A 65 -16.30 26.10 -14.08
C ARG A 65 -17.01 24.76 -13.86
N SER A 66 -18.17 24.57 -14.50
CA SER A 66 -19.00 23.36 -14.31
C SER A 66 -18.30 22.10 -14.79
N LEU A 67 -17.39 22.21 -15.76
CA LEU A 67 -16.57 21.11 -16.25
C LEU A 67 -15.59 20.64 -15.17
N PHE A 68 -14.87 21.56 -14.52
CA PHE A 68 -13.94 21.20 -13.43
C PHE A 68 -14.67 20.64 -12.21
N LEU A 69 -15.85 21.17 -11.87
CA LEU A 69 -16.66 20.65 -10.77
C LEU A 69 -17.20 19.23 -11.06
N ALA A 70 -17.63 18.97 -12.29
CA ALA A 70 -18.08 17.63 -12.69
C ALA A 70 -16.93 16.61 -12.63
N PHE A 71 -15.73 17.00 -13.07
CA PHE A 71 -14.56 16.13 -12.98
C PHE A 71 -14.04 15.95 -11.55
N ALA A 72 -14.11 16.98 -10.70
CA ALA A 72 -13.81 16.87 -9.28
C ALA A 72 -14.70 15.80 -8.61
N ALA A 73 -15.99 15.81 -8.94
CA ALA A 73 -16.96 14.82 -8.49
C ALA A 73 -16.70 13.42 -9.07
N ALA A 74 -16.44 13.31 -10.37
CA ALA A 74 -16.22 12.04 -11.05
C ALA A 74 -14.95 11.32 -10.53
N PHE A 75 -13.82 12.03 -10.53
CA PHE A 75 -12.52 11.44 -10.22
C PHE A 75 -12.16 11.52 -8.73
N GLY A 76 -12.40 12.68 -8.09
CA GLY A 76 -12.10 12.90 -6.68
C GLY A 76 -13.18 12.43 -5.71
N GLY A 77 -14.45 12.37 -6.16
CA GLY A 77 -15.59 12.02 -5.30
C GLY A 77 -16.17 13.20 -4.54
N PHE A 78 -16.99 12.91 -3.51
CA PHE A 78 -17.82 13.92 -2.84
C PHE A 78 -17.01 15.03 -2.15
N VAL A 79 -15.96 14.68 -1.40
CA VAL A 79 -15.18 15.67 -0.64
C VAL A 79 -14.41 16.63 -1.55
N PRO A 80 -13.61 16.18 -2.55
CA PRO A 80 -12.95 17.10 -3.49
C PRO A 80 -13.93 17.98 -4.26
N TYR A 81 -15.08 17.42 -4.67
CA TYR A 81 -16.16 18.20 -5.27
C TYR A 81 -16.68 19.29 -4.34
N LEU A 82 -16.99 18.96 -3.08
CA LEU A 82 -17.54 19.91 -2.12
C LEU A 82 -16.56 21.06 -1.88
N VAL A 83 -15.28 20.75 -1.70
CA VAL A 83 -14.21 21.75 -1.56
C VAL A 83 -14.14 22.65 -2.80
N ALA A 84 -14.09 22.05 -4.00
CA ALA A 84 -14.02 22.81 -5.24
C ALA A 84 -15.27 23.68 -5.47
N ALA A 85 -16.45 23.16 -5.16
CA ALA A 85 -17.72 23.85 -5.33
C ALA A 85 -17.86 25.04 -4.37
N LEU A 86 -17.48 24.88 -3.10
CA LEU A 86 -17.51 25.97 -2.11
C LEU A 86 -16.56 27.11 -2.49
N ILE A 87 -15.32 26.79 -2.86
CA ILE A 87 -14.33 27.79 -3.29
C ILE A 87 -14.78 28.47 -4.59
N ALA A 88 -15.27 27.71 -5.57
CA ALA A 88 -15.78 28.28 -6.81
C ALA A 88 -17.02 29.17 -6.58
N LEU A 89 -17.84 28.88 -5.57
CA LEU A 89 -19.00 29.70 -5.22
C LEU A 89 -18.59 31.04 -4.62
N VAL A 90 -17.59 31.04 -3.72
CA VAL A 90 -17.00 32.26 -3.16
C VAL A 90 -16.33 33.06 -4.29
N GLY A 91 -15.49 32.42 -5.10
CA GLY A 91 -14.82 33.04 -6.24
C GLY A 91 -15.79 33.62 -7.26
N HIS A 92 -16.99 33.03 -7.42
CA HIS A 92 -18.00 33.60 -8.31
C HIS A 92 -18.44 35.01 -7.90
N MET A 93 -18.66 35.24 -6.59
CA MET A 93 -19.08 36.53 -6.08
C MET A 93 -18.04 37.60 -6.36
N GLU A 94 -16.77 37.25 -6.16
CA GLU A 94 -15.64 38.18 -6.29
C GLU A 94 -15.24 38.44 -7.74
N ILE A 95 -15.34 37.42 -8.61
CA ILE A 95 -14.82 37.49 -9.99
C ILE A 95 -15.87 38.05 -10.96
N THR A 96 -17.16 37.75 -10.75
CA THR A 96 -18.19 38.01 -11.76
C THR A 96 -19.14 39.16 -11.40
N ASP A 97 -19.06 39.69 -10.17
CA ASP A 97 -20.00 40.67 -9.60
C ASP A 97 -21.49 40.23 -9.67
N LEU A 98 -21.76 38.95 -9.98
CA LEU A 98 -23.09 38.37 -10.11
C LEU A 98 -23.50 37.64 -8.83
N ALA A 99 -24.81 37.62 -8.58
CA ALA A 99 -25.40 36.94 -7.43
C ALA A 99 -25.04 35.44 -7.39
N VAL A 100 -24.69 34.95 -6.20
CA VAL A 100 -24.40 33.53 -5.89
C VAL A 100 -25.44 32.57 -6.44
N GLY A 101 -26.71 32.98 -6.44
CA GLY A 101 -27.83 32.19 -6.97
C GLY A 101 -27.62 31.67 -8.39
N GLN A 102 -26.93 32.45 -9.24
CA GLN A 102 -26.64 32.06 -10.62
C GLN A 102 -25.56 30.96 -10.73
N ALA A 103 -24.75 30.78 -9.68
CA ALA A 103 -23.70 29.77 -9.62
C ALA A 103 -24.14 28.45 -8.98
N ILE A 104 -25.09 28.49 -8.03
CA ILE A 104 -25.53 27.31 -7.26
C ILE A 104 -26.04 26.19 -8.17
N ARG A 105 -27.01 26.50 -9.05
CA ARG A 105 -27.65 25.47 -9.89
C ARG A 105 -26.64 24.77 -10.82
N PRO A 106 -25.80 25.48 -11.62
CA PRO A 106 -24.75 24.84 -12.41
C PRO A 106 -23.81 23.95 -11.61
N SER A 107 -23.36 24.41 -10.42
CA SER A 107 -22.44 23.67 -9.57
C SER A 107 -23.05 22.38 -9.02
N LEU A 108 -24.31 22.42 -8.56
CA LEU A 108 -25.04 21.24 -8.11
C LEU A 108 -25.25 20.23 -9.22
N CYS A 109 -25.66 20.66 -10.42
CA CYS A 109 -25.85 19.76 -11.54
C CYS A 109 -24.53 19.09 -11.96
N ALA A 110 -23.42 19.83 -11.94
CA ALA A 110 -22.09 19.28 -12.23
C ALA A 110 -21.70 18.19 -11.22
N GLY A 111 -21.95 18.42 -9.93
CA GLY A 111 -21.75 17.44 -8.88
C GLY A 111 -22.57 16.16 -9.09
N VAL A 112 -23.87 16.30 -9.40
CA VAL A 112 -24.76 15.16 -9.66
C VAL A 112 -24.28 14.33 -10.84
N VAL A 113 -23.90 14.97 -11.95
CA VAL A 113 -23.37 14.28 -13.14
C VAL A 113 -22.08 13.52 -12.80
N GLY A 114 -21.12 14.18 -12.16
CA GLY A 114 -19.84 13.55 -11.82
C GLY A 114 -19.99 12.40 -10.84
N LEU A 115 -20.75 12.59 -9.75
CA LEU A 115 -21.00 11.54 -8.76
C LEU A 115 -21.84 10.40 -9.36
N GLY A 116 -22.82 10.71 -10.21
CA GLY A 116 -23.60 9.71 -10.92
C GLY A 116 -22.70 8.81 -11.77
N TRP A 117 -21.78 9.40 -12.54
CA TRP A 117 -20.80 8.62 -13.29
C TRP A 117 -19.93 7.75 -12.37
N ARG A 118 -19.43 8.32 -11.26
CA ARG A 118 -18.60 7.62 -10.28
C ARG A 118 -19.28 6.41 -9.64
N PHE A 119 -20.57 6.52 -9.33
CA PHE A 119 -21.29 5.45 -8.62
C PHE A 119 -21.96 4.44 -9.56
N PHE A 120 -22.32 4.83 -10.78
CA PHE A 120 -23.07 3.95 -11.69
C PHE A 120 -22.27 3.47 -12.90
N VAL A 121 -21.34 4.26 -13.43
CA VAL A 121 -20.59 3.94 -14.66
C VAL A 121 -19.22 3.37 -14.32
N TYR A 122 -18.43 4.09 -13.50
CA TYR A 122 -17.07 3.70 -13.14
C TYR A 122 -16.96 2.27 -12.54
N PRO A 123 -17.84 1.79 -11.64
CA PRO A 123 -17.69 0.46 -11.06
C PRO A 123 -17.97 -0.66 -12.07
N ARG A 124 -18.74 -0.39 -13.13
CA ARG A 124 -19.11 -1.38 -14.16
C ARG A 124 -18.13 -1.39 -15.33
N PHE A 125 -17.62 -0.23 -15.72
CA PHE A 125 -16.86 -0.04 -16.96
C PHE A 125 -15.43 0.48 -16.74
N GLY A 126 -15.03 0.72 -15.49
CA GLY A 126 -13.72 1.27 -15.13
C GLY A 126 -13.42 2.60 -15.82
N MET A 127 -12.12 2.88 -16.01
CA MET A 127 -11.61 4.00 -16.80
C MET A 127 -11.38 3.64 -18.27
N SER A 128 -12.21 2.78 -18.85
CA SER A 128 -12.16 2.47 -20.28
C SER A 128 -12.39 3.73 -21.13
N ILE A 129 -11.79 3.77 -22.33
CA ILE A 129 -11.97 4.91 -23.26
C ILE A 129 -13.46 5.21 -23.49
N GLY A 130 -14.28 4.16 -23.62
CA GLY A 130 -15.73 4.30 -23.78
C GLY A 130 -16.43 4.98 -22.59
N SER A 131 -16.06 4.64 -21.35
CA SER A 131 -16.65 5.27 -20.16
C SER A 131 -16.24 6.73 -20.00
N LEU A 132 -15.02 7.09 -20.41
CA LEU A 132 -14.50 8.46 -20.40
C LEU A 132 -15.15 9.33 -21.49
N LEU A 133 -15.33 8.78 -22.69
CA LEU A 133 -16.07 9.47 -23.76
C LEU A 133 -17.53 9.72 -23.35
N LEU A 134 -18.16 8.74 -22.70
CA LEU A 134 -19.51 8.91 -22.14
C LEU A 134 -19.56 10.03 -21.08
N LEU A 135 -18.57 10.10 -20.19
CA LEU A 135 -18.48 11.19 -19.20
C LEU A 135 -18.38 12.56 -19.89
N GLY A 136 -17.47 12.71 -20.86
CA GLY A 136 -17.32 13.96 -21.61
C GLY A 136 -18.58 14.36 -22.38
N LEU A 137 -19.32 13.38 -22.92
CA LEU A 137 -20.61 13.61 -23.57
C LEU A 137 -21.68 14.10 -22.57
N ILE A 138 -21.78 13.48 -21.39
CA ILE A 138 -22.76 13.89 -20.36
C ILE A 138 -22.42 15.29 -19.83
N VAL A 139 -21.14 15.58 -19.57
CA VAL A 139 -20.68 16.89 -19.07
C VAL A 139 -20.94 17.99 -20.09
N SER A 140 -20.66 17.76 -21.37
CA SER A 140 -20.95 18.74 -22.44
C SER A 140 -22.45 18.94 -22.65
N GLY A 141 -23.26 17.88 -22.58
CA GLY A 141 -24.72 17.97 -22.62
C GLY A 141 -25.29 18.77 -21.45
N LEU A 142 -24.74 18.60 -20.24
CA LEU A 142 -25.12 19.42 -19.08
C LEU A 142 -24.76 20.89 -19.28
N ALA A 143 -23.53 21.18 -19.73
CA ALA A 143 -23.10 22.56 -19.99
C ALA A 143 -24.03 23.24 -20.98
N LEU A 144 -24.44 22.50 -22.02
CA LEU A 144 -25.38 22.99 -23.01
C LEU A 144 -26.78 23.25 -22.42
N LEU A 145 -27.34 22.29 -21.68
CA LEU A 145 -28.65 22.46 -21.05
C LEU A 145 -28.70 23.71 -20.16
N LEU A 146 -27.64 23.97 -19.40
CA LEU A 146 -27.54 25.16 -18.54
C LEU A 146 -27.50 26.46 -19.34
N LEU A 147 -26.80 26.49 -20.49
CA LEU A 147 -26.76 27.64 -21.40
C LEU A 147 -28.11 27.90 -22.08
N PHE A 148 -28.82 26.84 -22.48
CA PHE A 148 -30.16 26.96 -23.06
C PHE A 148 -31.16 27.58 -22.08
N VAL A 149 -31.14 27.13 -20.82
CA VAL A 149 -32.04 27.63 -19.78
C VAL A 149 -31.75 29.10 -19.41
N SER A 150 -30.51 29.59 -19.60
CA SER A 150 -30.15 30.96 -19.24
C SER A 150 -30.39 31.99 -20.36
N SER A 151 -30.25 31.61 -21.63
CA SER A 151 -30.18 32.58 -22.75
C SER A 151 -31.46 32.68 -23.59
N GLY A 152 -32.32 31.66 -23.60
CA GLY A 152 -33.53 31.63 -24.45
C GLY A 152 -33.28 31.61 -25.96
N GLN A 153 -32.04 31.82 -26.43
CA GLN A 153 -31.61 31.85 -27.83
C GLN A 153 -30.92 30.54 -28.23
N GLY A 154 -31.66 29.44 -28.10
CA GLY A 154 -31.08 28.11 -28.04
C GLY A 154 -30.27 27.66 -29.27
N LEU A 155 -30.77 27.89 -30.49
CA LEU A 155 -30.20 27.26 -31.68
C LEU A 155 -28.91 27.91 -32.19
N SER A 156 -28.83 29.24 -32.20
CA SER A 156 -27.65 29.98 -32.66
C SER A 156 -26.46 29.77 -31.72
N LEU A 157 -26.70 29.88 -30.41
CA LEU A 157 -25.68 29.66 -29.38
C LEU A 157 -25.21 28.21 -29.33
N PHE A 158 -26.12 27.25 -29.56
CA PHE A 158 -25.77 25.84 -29.71
C PHE A 158 -24.77 25.63 -30.84
N MET A 159 -25.09 26.10 -32.06
CA MET A 159 -24.22 25.89 -33.22
C MET A 159 -22.84 26.53 -33.04
N GLN A 160 -22.77 27.67 -32.33
CA GLN A 160 -21.52 28.36 -32.10
C GLN A 160 -20.68 27.73 -30.96
N THR A 161 -21.32 27.32 -29.86
CA THR A 161 -20.62 26.99 -28.61
C THR A 161 -20.43 25.49 -28.43
N TYR A 162 -21.44 24.69 -28.78
CA TYR A 162 -21.48 23.27 -28.47
C TYR A 162 -20.31 22.46 -29.04
N PRO A 163 -19.87 22.66 -30.31
CA PRO A 163 -18.73 21.91 -30.83
C PRO A 163 -17.47 22.08 -29.99
N ALA A 164 -17.18 23.31 -29.54
CA ALA A 164 -16.04 23.58 -28.68
C ALA A 164 -16.24 22.98 -27.27
N THR A 165 -17.43 23.08 -26.68
CA THR A 165 -17.67 22.51 -25.34
C THR A 165 -17.58 20.98 -25.35
N LEU A 166 -18.08 20.35 -26.42
CA LEU A 166 -18.00 18.91 -26.63
C LEU A 166 -16.55 18.45 -26.75
N VAL A 167 -15.78 19.06 -27.67
CA VAL A 167 -14.36 18.73 -27.86
C VAL A 167 -13.58 18.95 -26.57
N GLY A 168 -13.80 20.06 -25.88
CA GLY A 168 -13.14 20.35 -24.60
C GLY A 168 -13.48 19.34 -23.51
N SER A 169 -14.74 18.94 -23.38
CA SER A 169 -15.19 17.95 -22.37
C SER A 169 -14.68 16.56 -22.67
N LEU A 170 -14.67 16.13 -23.93
CA LEU A 170 -14.12 14.84 -24.34
C LEU A 170 -12.60 14.79 -24.13
N ALA A 171 -11.88 15.83 -24.57
CA ALA A 171 -10.44 15.93 -24.37
C ALA A 171 -10.08 15.92 -22.88
N ALA A 172 -10.79 16.72 -22.06
CA ALA A 172 -10.59 16.77 -20.62
C ALA A 172 -10.85 15.41 -19.94
N ALA A 173 -11.96 14.74 -20.29
CA ALA A 173 -12.28 13.43 -19.73
C ALA A 173 -11.22 12.37 -20.10
N LEU A 174 -10.75 12.37 -21.35
CA LEU A 174 -9.70 11.45 -21.81
C LEU A 174 -8.35 11.75 -21.16
N ILE A 175 -7.92 13.01 -21.13
CA ILE A 175 -6.63 13.41 -20.53
C ILE A 175 -6.61 13.03 -19.05
N LEU A 176 -7.62 13.48 -18.30
CA LEU A 176 -7.66 13.27 -16.86
C LEU A 176 -7.86 11.79 -16.52
N GLY A 177 -8.80 11.12 -17.20
CA GLY A 177 -9.09 9.72 -16.97
C GLY A 177 -7.92 8.80 -17.30
N THR A 178 -7.31 8.94 -18.48
CA THR A 178 -6.19 8.08 -18.87
C THR A 178 -4.92 8.36 -18.04
N PHE A 179 -4.71 9.61 -17.61
CA PHE A 179 -3.59 9.95 -16.73
C PHE A 179 -3.76 9.30 -15.35
N ILE A 180 -4.94 9.46 -14.72
CA ILE A 180 -5.24 8.84 -13.43
C ILE A 180 -5.12 7.32 -13.52
N ASP A 181 -5.65 6.72 -14.58
CA ASP A 181 -5.58 5.28 -14.84
C ASP A 181 -4.14 4.77 -14.99
N ARG A 182 -3.28 5.50 -15.71
CA ARG A 182 -1.85 5.18 -15.82
C ARG A 182 -1.14 5.30 -14.48
N GLU A 183 -1.35 6.38 -13.73
CA GLU A 183 -0.70 6.59 -12.44
C GLU A 183 -1.09 5.50 -11.44
N MET A 184 -2.37 5.16 -11.36
CA MET A 184 -2.86 4.11 -10.47
C MET A 184 -2.29 2.74 -10.84
N ARG A 185 -2.17 2.43 -12.14
CA ARG A 185 -1.48 1.21 -12.60
C ARG A 185 -0.02 1.21 -12.19
N HIS A 186 0.72 2.28 -12.45
CA HIS A 186 2.14 2.36 -12.08
C HIS A 186 2.37 2.22 -10.58
N LEU A 187 1.51 2.82 -9.75
CA LEU A 187 1.59 2.65 -8.30
C LEU A 187 1.29 1.21 -7.87
N SER A 188 0.33 0.55 -8.51
CA SER A 188 0.02 -0.85 -8.22
C SER A 188 1.14 -1.81 -8.65
N GLU A 189 1.72 -1.60 -9.83
CA GLU A 189 2.85 -2.37 -10.33
C GLU A 189 4.09 -2.16 -9.47
N ALA A 190 4.40 -0.91 -9.11
CA ALA A 190 5.51 -0.59 -8.22
C ALA A 190 5.36 -1.29 -6.86
N ARG A 191 4.14 -1.33 -6.29
CA ARG A 191 3.87 -2.06 -5.04
C ARG A 191 4.06 -3.57 -5.20
N LEU A 192 3.54 -4.16 -6.27
CA LEU A 192 3.73 -5.59 -6.56
C LEU A 192 5.21 -5.95 -6.72
N TRP A 193 5.97 -5.11 -7.45
CA TRP A 193 7.40 -5.30 -7.63
C TRP A 193 8.15 -5.15 -6.30
N GLN A 194 7.71 -4.22 -5.46
CA GLN A 194 8.26 -4.05 -4.12
C GLN A 194 7.94 -5.26 -3.23
N GLU A 195 6.72 -5.80 -3.25
CA GLU A 195 6.38 -7.01 -2.48
C GLU A 195 7.18 -8.23 -2.94
N GLN A 196 7.32 -8.42 -4.26
CA GLN A 196 8.14 -9.48 -4.84
C GLN A 196 9.63 -9.30 -4.53
N ALA A 197 10.13 -8.06 -4.46
CA ALA A 197 11.53 -7.78 -4.14
C ALA A 197 11.88 -8.06 -2.67
N TYR A 198 10.90 -8.24 -1.77
CA TYR A 198 11.10 -8.41 -0.32
C TYR A 198 10.65 -9.77 0.22
N THR A 199 10.11 -10.63 -0.64
CA THR A 199 9.60 -11.96 -0.27
C THR A 199 10.42 -13.04 -0.98
N ASP A 200 10.68 -14.15 -0.30
CA ASP A 200 11.29 -15.35 -0.88
C ASP A 200 10.22 -16.17 -1.62
N ALA A 201 10.46 -16.44 -2.90
CA ALA A 201 9.47 -17.07 -3.78
C ALA A 201 9.12 -18.51 -3.39
N LEU A 202 10.01 -19.23 -2.70
CA LEU A 202 9.78 -20.62 -2.31
C LEU A 202 8.97 -20.71 -1.01
N THR A 203 9.36 -19.93 0.00
CA THR A 203 8.87 -20.08 1.37
C THR A 203 7.84 -19.03 1.78
N SER A 204 7.67 -17.97 0.98
CA SER A 204 6.85 -16.79 1.29
C SER A 204 7.30 -16.01 2.54
N LEU A 205 8.46 -16.35 3.12
CA LEU A 205 9.08 -15.53 4.16
C LEU A 205 9.67 -14.27 3.55
N ALA A 206 9.95 -13.29 4.40
CA ALA A 206 10.71 -12.13 3.98
C ALA A 206 12.13 -12.55 3.54
N ASN A 207 12.68 -11.94 2.49
CA ASN A 207 13.97 -12.35 1.95
C ASN A 207 15.15 -11.62 2.59
N LYS A 208 16.37 -11.94 2.12
CA LYS A 208 17.63 -11.31 2.55
C LYS A 208 17.62 -9.78 2.49
N ARG A 209 17.02 -9.19 1.46
CA ARG A 209 16.93 -7.72 1.33
C ARG A 209 16.05 -7.14 2.44
N ALA A 210 14.90 -7.77 2.69
CA ALA A 210 13.99 -7.35 3.74
C ALA A 210 14.61 -7.43 5.14
N PHE A 211 15.46 -8.44 5.38
CA PHE A 211 16.19 -8.58 6.63
C PHE A 211 17.14 -7.39 6.89
N TYR A 212 18.00 -7.06 5.92
CA TYR A 212 18.95 -5.97 6.10
C TYR A 212 18.28 -4.62 6.30
N GLU A 213 17.17 -4.34 5.60
CA GLU A 213 16.41 -3.11 5.81
C GLU A 213 15.78 -3.06 7.20
N ALA A 214 15.22 -4.18 7.67
CA ALA A 214 14.66 -4.27 9.02
C ALA A 214 15.73 -4.05 10.11
N THR A 215 16.94 -4.59 9.92
CA THR A 215 18.06 -4.34 10.84
C THR A 215 18.60 -2.92 10.74
N ALA A 216 18.68 -2.33 9.55
CA ALA A 216 19.14 -0.94 9.39
C ALA A 216 18.22 0.06 10.11
N ALA A 217 16.91 -0.24 10.17
CA ALA A 217 15.95 0.56 10.94
C ALA A 217 16.15 0.46 12.47
N LEU A 218 17.02 -0.43 12.96
CA LEU A 218 17.40 -0.57 14.37
C LEU A 218 18.73 0.09 14.71
N SER A 219 19.52 0.53 13.72
CA SER A 219 20.79 1.20 13.97
C SER A 219 20.61 2.47 14.82
N GLY A 220 21.50 2.67 15.79
CA GLY A 220 21.42 3.75 16.77
C GLY A 220 20.27 3.67 17.77
N LYS A 221 19.45 2.61 17.77
CA LYS A 221 18.40 2.41 18.78
C LYS A 221 18.93 1.62 19.98
N THR A 222 18.53 2.04 21.17
CA THR A 222 18.85 1.35 22.44
C THR A 222 17.78 0.34 22.87
N SER A 223 16.67 0.24 22.11
CA SER A 223 15.63 -0.76 22.36
C SER A 223 16.22 -2.17 22.27
N PRO A 224 15.89 -3.09 23.21
CA PRO A 224 16.40 -4.46 23.14
C PRO A 224 15.88 -5.15 21.88
N PHE A 225 16.72 -5.97 21.25
CA PHE A 225 16.32 -6.91 20.21
C PHE A 225 17.23 -8.14 20.21
N SER A 226 16.68 -9.25 19.73
CA SER A 226 17.42 -10.51 19.55
C SER A 226 17.38 -10.96 18.09
N ILE A 227 18.45 -11.62 17.64
CA ILE A 227 18.56 -12.25 16.34
C ILE A 227 18.82 -13.74 16.54
N LEU A 228 18.02 -14.57 15.87
CA LEU A 228 18.20 -16.01 15.81
C LEU A 228 18.64 -16.36 14.39
N VAL A 229 19.83 -16.93 14.23
CA VAL A 229 20.29 -17.50 12.97
C VAL A 229 20.03 -19.00 13.00
N ILE A 230 19.27 -19.50 12.03
CA ILE A 230 18.70 -20.83 11.99
C ILE A 230 19.18 -21.51 10.70
N ASP A 231 19.71 -22.72 10.81
CA ASP A 231 20.16 -23.47 9.65
C ASP A 231 19.70 -24.93 9.73
N VAL A 232 19.24 -25.46 8.58
CA VAL A 232 18.72 -26.83 8.48
C VAL A 232 19.86 -27.84 8.44
N ASP A 233 19.89 -28.71 9.44
CA ASP A 233 20.93 -29.71 9.59
C ASP A 233 20.91 -30.72 8.44
N HIS A 234 22.07 -30.91 7.81
CA HIS A 234 22.27 -31.89 6.75
C HIS A 234 21.29 -31.77 5.57
N PHE A 235 20.81 -30.56 5.25
CA PHE A 235 19.84 -30.36 4.16
C PHE A 235 20.35 -30.84 2.79
N LYS A 236 21.65 -30.71 2.51
CA LYS A 236 22.25 -31.34 1.32
C LYS A 236 21.98 -32.85 1.23
N LYS A 237 22.04 -33.59 2.36
CA LYS A 237 21.72 -35.03 2.38
C LYS A 237 20.25 -35.30 2.06
N ILE A 238 19.34 -34.41 2.47
CA ILE A 238 17.93 -34.49 2.11
C ILE A 238 17.78 -34.37 0.58
N ASN A 239 18.41 -33.38 -0.03
CA ASN A 239 18.40 -33.20 -1.49
C ASN A 239 19.04 -34.40 -2.22
N ASP A 240 20.21 -34.85 -1.77
CA ASP A 240 20.94 -35.95 -2.40
C ASP A 240 20.17 -37.28 -2.31
N THR A 241 19.39 -37.49 -1.24
CA THR A 241 18.63 -38.73 -1.01
C THR A 241 17.24 -38.71 -1.63
N HIS A 242 16.57 -37.56 -1.63
CA HIS A 242 15.16 -37.44 -1.97
C HIS A 242 14.85 -36.55 -3.18
N GLY A 243 15.86 -35.85 -3.72
CA GLY A 243 15.71 -34.89 -4.80
C GLY A 243 15.33 -33.49 -4.32
N HIS A 244 15.60 -32.50 -5.18
CA HIS A 244 15.39 -31.08 -4.87
C HIS A 244 13.92 -30.73 -4.58
N ASP A 245 12.96 -31.34 -5.27
CA ASP A 245 11.52 -31.09 -5.05
C ASP A 245 11.11 -31.41 -3.59
N VAL A 246 11.69 -32.46 -3.01
CA VAL A 246 11.44 -32.86 -1.62
C VAL A 246 12.15 -31.93 -0.65
N GLY A 247 13.37 -31.47 -0.99
CA GLY A 247 14.05 -30.42 -0.23
C GLY A 247 13.24 -29.13 -0.18
N ASP A 248 12.64 -28.74 -1.30
CA ASP A 248 11.77 -27.56 -1.40
C ASP A 248 10.52 -27.68 -0.53
N LEU A 249 9.89 -28.87 -0.50
CA LEU A 249 8.79 -29.15 0.42
C LEU A 249 9.23 -29.06 1.89
N ALA A 250 10.41 -29.58 2.21
CA ALA A 250 10.96 -29.48 3.56
C ALA A 250 11.21 -28.04 3.98
N LEU A 251 11.81 -27.21 3.11
CA LEU A 251 12.03 -25.79 3.39
C LEU A 251 10.72 -25.02 3.58
N LYS A 252 9.69 -25.30 2.78
CA LYS A 252 8.35 -24.71 2.97
C LYS A 252 7.75 -25.07 4.32
N ALA A 253 7.82 -26.34 4.73
CA ALA A 253 7.30 -26.80 6.01
C ALA A 253 8.06 -26.19 7.19
N ILE A 254 9.39 -26.12 7.11
CA ILE A 254 10.24 -25.50 8.13
C ILE A 254 9.93 -24.01 8.24
N ALA A 255 9.86 -23.29 7.13
CA ALA A 255 9.52 -21.88 7.09
C ALA A 255 8.17 -21.58 7.76
N ALA A 256 7.14 -22.37 7.44
CA ALA A 256 5.82 -22.27 8.05
C ALA A 256 5.89 -22.52 9.57
N SER A 257 6.64 -23.53 10.00
CA SER A 257 6.84 -23.86 11.42
C SER A 257 7.56 -22.74 12.18
N VAL A 258 8.63 -22.18 11.62
CA VAL A 258 9.36 -21.05 12.21
C VAL A 258 8.40 -19.86 12.37
N SER A 259 7.69 -19.48 11.30
CA SER A 259 6.76 -18.34 11.32
C SER A 259 5.64 -18.52 12.33
N ALA A 260 5.03 -19.71 12.38
CA ALA A 260 3.97 -20.04 13.33
C ALA A 260 4.45 -19.97 14.78
N THR A 261 5.66 -20.46 15.06
CA THR A 261 6.23 -20.48 16.41
C THR A 261 6.53 -19.08 16.95
N LEU A 262 6.97 -18.16 16.08
CA LEU A 262 7.17 -16.77 16.46
C LEU A 262 5.88 -16.10 16.93
N ALA A 263 4.71 -16.48 16.37
CA ALA A 263 3.39 -16.00 16.79
C ALA A 263 3.29 -14.46 16.93
N GLY A 264 3.90 -13.73 16.00
CA GLY A 264 3.90 -12.26 15.99
C GLY A 264 4.91 -11.58 16.91
N ARG A 265 5.68 -12.33 17.73
CA ARG A 265 6.76 -11.79 18.59
C ARG A 265 7.99 -11.32 17.80
N GLY A 266 8.02 -11.59 16.50
CA GLY A 266 9.08 -11.16 15.60
C GLY A 266 8.79 -11.53 14.17
N ARG A 267 9.79 -11.38 13.30
CA ARG A 267 9.67 -11.64 11.87
C ARG A 267 10.74 -12.65 11.42
N ALA A 268 10.31 -13.66 10.68
CA ALA A 268 11.19 -14.65 10.06
C ALA A 268 11.58 -14.22 8.63
N PHE A 269 12.81 -14.53 8.26
CA PHE A 269 13.43 -14.24 6.99
C PHE A 269 14.14 -15.49 6.46
N ARG A 270 14.26 -15.61 5.14
CA ARG A 270 15.14 -16.58 4.49
C ARG A 270 16.30 -15.84 3.83
N LEU A 271 17.53 -16.13 4.25
CA LEU A 271 18.73 -15.46 3.76
C LEU A 271 19.38 -16.20 2.58
N GLY A 272 19.22 -17.52 2.54
CA GLY A 272 19.89 -18.39 1.57
C GLY A 272 19.18 -19.72 1.36
N GLY A 273 19.92 -20.71 0.84
CA GLY A 273 19.37 -22.02 0.49
C GLY A 273 18.66 -22.71 1.66
N GLU A 274 19.38 -22.88 2.77
CA GLU A 274 18.92 -23.58 3.99
C GLU A 274 18.97 -22.70 5.25
N GLU A 275 19.23 -21.40 5.07
CA GLU A 275 19.47 -20.44 6.15
C GLU A 275 18.26 -19.52 6.35
N PHE A 276 17.75 -19.51 7.58
CA PHE A 276 16.68 -18.67 8.05
C PHE A 276 17.18 -17.76 9.17
N VAL A 277 16.55 -16.60 9.33
CA VAL A 277 16.83 -15.69 10.45
C VAL A 277 15.52 -15.21 11.05
N ALA A 278 15.44 -15.09 12.36
CA ALA A 278 14.36 -14.37 13.03
C ALA A 278 14.89 -13.10 13.71
N LEU A 279 14.23 -11.97 13.44
CA LEU A 279 14.46 -10.71 14.14
C LEU A 279 13.34 -10.52 15.17
N LEU A 280 13.71 -10.30 16.43
CA LEU A 280 12.80 -10.20 17.56
C LEU A 280 12.95 -8.83 18.25
N PRO A 281 12.24 -7.78 17.78
CA PRO A 281 12.25 -6.48 18.44
C PRO A 281 11.63 -6.56 19.83
N GLY A 282 12.25 -5.94 20.82
CA GLY A 282 11.78 -5.93 22.21
C GLY A 282 12.09 -7.20 23.00
N VAL A 283 12.80 -8.17 22.40
CA VAL A 283 13.09 -9.47 23.02
C VAL A 283 14.56 -9.54 23.42
N GLN A 284 14.82 -9.95 24.65
CA GLN A 284 16.17 -10.18 25.19
C GLN A 284 16.62 -11.64 25.02
N SER A 285 17.93 -11.89 25.17
CA SER A 285 18.59 -13.19 24.99
C SER A 285 17.87 -14.40 25.58
N GLN A 286 17.41 -14.35 26.84
CA GLN A 286 16.75 -15.51 27.48
C GLN A 286 15.41 -15.87 26.81
N GLN A 287 14.59 -14.87 26.49
CA GLN A 287 13.34 -15.07 25.75
C GLN A 287 13.60 -15.48 24.30
N GLY A 288 14.70 -14.98 23.71
CA GLY A 288 15.19 -15.41 22.41
C GLY A 288 15.57 -16.90 22.40
N LEU A 289 16.22 -17.38 23.46
CA LEU A 289 16.57 -18.79 23.64
C LEU A 289 15.33 -19.68 23.80
N GLU A 290 14.32 -19.26 24.58
CA GLU A 290 13.05 -19.98 24.70
C GLU A 290 12.34 -20.12 23.34
N LEU A 291 12.32 -19.05 22.54
CA LEU A 291 11.79 -19.07 21.18
C LEU A 291 12.60 -19.97 20.24
N ALA A 292 13.93 -19.94 20.35
CA ALA A 292 14.81 -20.81 19.58
C ALA A 292 14.54 -22.29 19.90
N GLU A 293 14.47 -22.66 21.17
CA GLU A 293 14.17 -24.03 21.58
C GLU A 293 12.76 -24.46 21.14
N ALA A 294 11.77 -23.58 21.22
CA ALA A 294 10.44 -23.85 20.68
C ALA A 294 10.47 -24.12 19.17
N ILE A 295 11.20 -23.30 18.40
CA ILE A 295 11.39 -23.49 16.95
C ILE A 295 12.07 -24.83 16.68
N ARG A 296 13.16 -25.12 17.39
CA ARG A 296 13.94 -26.35 17.24
C ARG A 296 13.08 -27.58 17.47
N HIS A 297 12.31 -27.59 18.56
CA HIS A 297 11.39 -28.68 18.89
C HIS A 297 10.25 -28.82 17.87
N ALA A 298 9.65 -27.70 17.43
CA ALA A 298 8.61 -27.71 16.42
C ALA A 298 9.11 -28.30 15.10
N VAL A 299 10.29 -27.87 14.63
CA VAL A 299 10.90 -28.37 13.40
C VAL A 299 11.30 -29.84 13.52
N ALA A 300 11.90 -30.26 14.64
CA ALA A 300 12.25 -31.67 14.87
C ALA A 300 11.02 -32.59 14.92
N GLY A 301 9.86 -32.06 15.29
CA GLY A 301 8.58 -32.75 15.26
C GLY A 301 7.93 -32.83 13.87
N LEU A 302 8.43 -32.09 12.87
CA LEU A 302 7.86 -32.09 11.52
C LEU A 302 8.08 -33.44 10.82
N CYS A 303 7.03 -33.84 10.12
CA CYS A 303 6.99 -35.02 9.28
C CYS A 303 6.49 -34.57 7.91
N VAL A 304 7.41 -34.39 6.95
CA VAL A 304 7.06 -33.91 5.61
C VAL A 304 6.71 -35.10 4.74
N ASP A 305 5.45 -35.17 4.30
CA ASP A 305 5.01 -36.19 3.34
C ASP A 305 5.44 -35.81 1.92
N ALA A 306 6.23 -36.69 1.31
CA ALA A 306 6.77 -36.54 -0.02
C ALA A 306 6.35 -37.72 -0.91
N GLY A 307 5.03 -37.92 -1.04
CA GLY A 307 4.47 -38.97 -1.89
C GLY A 307 4.62 -40.37 -1.28
N GLY A 308 4.30 -40.52 0.00
CA GLY A 308 4.38 -41.80 0.73
C GLY A 308 5.73 -42.05 1.40
N ARG A 309 6.60 -41.03 1.44
CA ARG A 309 7.85 -41.04 2.20
C ARG A 309 7.80 -39.93 3.24
N SER A 310 8.24 -40.24 4.45
CA SER A 310 8.36 -39.29 5.54
C SER A 310 9.78 -38.75 5.62
N VAL A 311 9.95 -37.44 5.46
CA VAL A 311 11.23 -36.76 5.69
C VAL A 311 11.17 -36.02 7.01
N ARG A 312 12.21 -36.20 7.83
CA ARG A 312 12.45 -35.47 9.07
C ARG A 312 13.67 -34.58 8.91
N ALA A 313 13.63 -33.39 9.51
CA ALA A 313 14.72 -32.45 9.54
C ALA A 313 14.89 -31.90 10.95
N THR A 314 16.11 -31.48 11.28
CA THR A 314 16.41 -30.72 12.50
C THR A 314 17.07 -29.41 12.10
N VAL A 315 17.11 -28.46 13.03
CA VAL A 315 17.78 -27.18 12.84
C VAL A 315 18.76 -26.95 13.99
N SER A 316 19.87 -26.29 13.67
CA SER A 316 20.76 -25.69 14.65
C SER A 316 20.50 -24.19 14.69
N ILE A 317 20.56 -23.58 15.88
CA ILE A 317 20.20 -22.17 16.06
C ILE A 317 21.27 -21.44 16.88
N GLY A 318 21.75 -20.31 16.38
CA GLY A 318 22.56 -19.36 17.13
C GLY A 318 21.73 -18.15 17.54
N ILE A 319 21.85 -17.71 18.79
CA ILE A 319 21.13 -16.56 19.33
C ILE A 319 22.13 -15.50 19.77
N ALA A 320 21.86 -14.24 19.46
CA ALA A 320 22.49 -13.10 20.10
C ALA A 320 21.47 -11.98 20.30
N ASP A 321 21.67 -11.16 21.31
CA ASP A 321 20.94 -9.92 21.51
C ASP A 321 21.86 -8.71 21.38
N ASN A 322 21.28 -7.51 21.38
CA ASN A 322 22.02 -6.26 21.36
C ASN A 322 22.48 -5.81 22.75
N SER A 323 22.85 -6.74 23.63
CA SER A 323 23.49 -6.40 24.90
C SER A 323 24.64 -5.41 24.67
N ASP A 324 24.82 -4.46 25.59
CA ASP A 324 25.80 -3.36 25.47
C ASP A 324 25.58 -2.42 24.27
N ALA A 325 24.33 -2.30 23.81
CA ALA A 325 23.93 -1.41 22.71
C ALA A 325 24.69 -1.69 21.41
N GLN A 326 24.96 -2.97 21.14
CA GLN A 326 25.62 -3.38 19.90
C GLN A 326 24.77 -3.08 18.66
N GLU A 327 25.44 -2.58 17.62
CA GLU A 327 24.83 -2.38 16.30
C GLU A 327 24.42 -3.71 15.67
N PRO A 328 23.31 -3.76 14.90
CA PRO A 328 22.78 -4.99 14.33
C PRO A 328 23.80 -5.89 13.59
N PRO A 329 24.77 -5.37 12.80
CA PRO A 329 25.78 -6.21 12.18
C PRO A 329 26.63 -7.03 13.17
N HIS A 330 26.92 -6.50 14.36
CA HIS A 330 27.65 -7.22 15.40
C HIS A 330 26.79 -8.33 16.01
N VAL A 331 25.51 -8.05 16.25
CA VAL A 331 24.55 -9.05 16.79
C VAL A 331 24.37 -10.21 15.80
N VAL A 332 24.27 -9.92 14.49
CA VAL A 332 24.23 -10.98 13.46
C VAL A 332 25.48 -11.84 13.50
N SER A 333 26.67 -11.22 13.53
CA SER A 333 27.95 -11.94 13.60
C SER A 333 28.06 -12.82 14.86
N ALA A 334 27.60 -12.30 16.00
CA ALA A 334 27.59 -13.02 17.27
C ALA A 334 26.63 -14.23 17.24
N ALA A 335 25.47 -14.11 16.60
CA ALA A 335 24.53 -15.21 16.39
C ALA A 335 25.06 -16.25 15.40
N ASP A 336 25.72 -15.83 14.32
CA ASP A 336 26.39 -16.74 13.37
C ASP A 336 27.49 -17.57 14.06
N ALA A 337 28.29 -16.94 14.92
CA ALA A 337 29.31 -17.63 15.70
C ALA A 337 28.69 -18.68 16.66
N ALA A 338 27.57 -18.35 17.31
CA ALA A 338 26.84 -19.28 18.15
C ALA A 338 26.24 -20.45 17.34
N LEU A 339 25.72 -20.19 16.13
CA LEU A 339 25.23 -21.23 15.23
C LEU A 339 26.35 -22.18 14.80
N TYR A 340 27.55 -21.65 14.53
CA TYR A 340 28.71 -22.46 14.22
C TYR A 340 29.03 -23.42 15.38
N LEU A 341 29.03 -22.94 16.62
CA LEU A 341 29.21 -23.76 17.81
C LEU A 341 28.09 -24.82 17.95
N ALA A 342 26.85 -24.47 17.62
CA ALA A 342 25.73 -25.41 17.66
C ALA A 342 25.94 -26.59 16.70
N LYS A 343 26.39 -26.29 15.47
CA LYS A 343 26.74 -27.29 14.47
C LYS A 343 27.95 -28.14 14.88
N ALA A 344 28.99 -27.52 15.42
CA ALA A 344 30.20 -28.20 15.90
C ALA A 344 29.92 -29.10 17.12
N GLY A 345 29.01 -28.69 17.99
CA GLY A 345 28.60 -29.42 19.19
C GLY A 345 27.75 -30.67 18.92
N GLY A 346 27.40 -30.96 17.66
CA GLY A 346 26.61 -32.14 17.30
C GLY A 346 25.22 -31.84 16.74
N ARG A 347 24.93 -30.57 16.37
CA ARG A 347 23.69 -30.14 15.72
C ARG A 347 22.44 -30.31 16.59
N ASN A 348 21.26 -30.02 16.02
CA ASN A 348 19.96 -30.07 16.68
C ASN A 348 19.99 -29.45 18.09
N ARG A 349 20.51 -28.23 18.18
CA ARG A 349 20.63 -27.48 19.43
C ARG A 349 20.62 -25.98 19.17
N SER A 350 20.27 -25.23 20.21
CA SER A 350 20.40 -23.79 20.21
C SER A 350 21.56 -23.37 21.12
N ILE A 351 22.33 -22.36 20.72
CA ILE A 351 23.41 -21.79 21.53
C ILE A 351 23.22 -20.27 21.61
N LEU A 352 23.29 -19.73 22.82
CA LEU A 352 23.32 -18.30 23.07
C LEU A 352 24.77 -17.78 22.99
N SER A 353 24.97 -16.64 22.34
CA SER A 353 26.29 -16.01 22.27
C SER A 353 26.79 -15.65 23.67
N GLY A 354 28.06 -15.98 23.97
CA GLY A 354 28.65 -15.84 25.30
C GLY A 354 28.53 -17.08 26.19
N ASP A 355 27.69 -18.05 25.83
CA ASP A 355 27.47 -19.28 26.60
C ASP A 355 28.44 -20.39 26.13
N VAL A 356 29.68 -20.35 26.63
CA VAL A 356 30.77 -21.29 26.23
C VAL A 356 30.82 -22.55 27.13
N SER A 357 29.88 -22.74 28.06
CA SER A 357 29.77 -23.99 28.81
C SER A 357 28.91 -24.99 28.04
N GLY A 358 29.54 -25.92 27.33
CA GLY A 358 28.90 -26.99 26.56
C GLY A 358 28.17 -28.06 27.38
N GLU A 359 27.26 -27.67 28.29
CA GLU A 359 26.30 -28.58 28.90
C GLU A 359 24.89 -28.36 28.30
N PRO A 360 24.16 -29.44 27.96
CA PRO A 360 22.80 -29.32 27.48
C PRO A 360 21.91 -28.76 28.59
N VAL A 361 21.21 -27.65 28.31
CA VAL A 361 20.17 -27.11 29.20
C VAL A 361 19.03 -28.12 29.26
N VAL A 362 18.97 -28.88 30.36
CA VAL A 362 17.96 -29.93 30.59
C VAL A 362 16.58 -29.30 30.74
N ALA A 363 15.61 -29.98 30.13
CA ALA A 363 14.19 -29.66 30.03
C ALA A 363 13.52 -29.21 31.33
N VAL A 364 12.54 -28.31 31.16
CA VAL A 364 11.53 -27.89 32.13
C VAL A 364 10.97 -29.11 32.89
N GLN A 365 11.31 -29.23 34.17
CA GLN A 365 10.68 -30.22 35.06
C GLN A 365 9.27 -29.78 35.42
N GLU A 366 8.30 -30.65 35.13
CA GLU A 366 6.92 -30.58 35.61
C GLU A 366 6.88 -30.55 37.15
N ARG A 367 6.05 -29.67 37.71
CA ARG A 367 5.76 -29.61 39.14
C ARG A 367 5.01 -30.88 39.58
N PRO A 368 5.42 -31.58 40.66
CA PRO A 368 4.63 -32.67 41.20
C PRO A 368 3.42 -32.14 41.98
N ALA A 369 2.28 -32.82 41.79
CA ALA A 369 1.03 -32.60 42.50
C ALA A 369 1.19 -32.85 44.01
N MET A 370 0.79 -31.87 44.82
CA MET A 370 0.63 -32.04 46.27
C MET A 370 -0.50 -33.02 46.57
N THR A 371 -0.16 -34.17 47.14
CA THR A 371 -1.12 -35.09 47.74
C THR A 371 -1.22 -34.82 49.25
N LYS A 372 -2.48 -34.75 49.70
CA LYS A 372 -3.03 -34.65 51.06
C LYS A 372 -2.13 -35.12 52.21
N VAL A 373 -2.07 -34.28 53.26
CA VAL A 373 -1.94 -34.75 54.65
C VAL A 373 -3.25 -34.47 55.36
N ALA A 374 -3.93 -35.54 55.75
CA ALA A 374 -4.98 -35.53 56.76
C ALA A 374 -4.32 -35.45 58.15
N GLY A 375 -4.89 -34.64 59.03
CA GLY A 375 -4.42 -34.45 60.40
C GLY A 375 -5.52 -33.82 61.27
N ASP A 376 -6.53 -34.63 61.56
CA ASP A 376 -7.13 -34.86 62.88
C ASP A 376 -7.01 -33.75 63.96
N ARG A 377 -8.17 -33.16 64.33
CA ARG A 377 -8.75 -33.07 65.70
C ARG A 377 -9.43 -31.72 66.03
N ALA A 378 -10.62 -31.88 66.61
CA ALA A 378 -11.53 -30.95 67.30
C ALA A 378 -12.39 -30.03 66.43
#